data_AF-A0A830CHP4-F1
#
_entry.id   AF-A0A830CHP4-F1
#
_cell.length_a   1.000
_cell.length_b   1.000
_cell.length_c   1.000
_cell.angle_alpha   90.00
_cell.angle_beta   90.00
_cell.angle_gamma   90.00
#
_symmetry.space_group_name_H-M   'P 1'
#
loop_
_entity.id
_entity.type
_entity.pdbx_description
1 polymer ?
#
loop_
_entity_poly.entity_id
_entity_poly.type
_entity_poly.pdbx_seq_one_letter_code
_entity_poly.pdbx_strand_id
1 'polypeptide(L)' 'MTERDFKTDLRFKSSAVAALQEAVEAYLVGLFEDTNLCDIHAKRVTIMPKDEN' A
#
# COMPACT_ATOMS: atom_id res chain seq x y z
N MET A 1 -18.72 0.75 12.41
CA MET A 1 -18.58 1.41 11.10
C MET A 1 -18.36 0.30 10.10
N THR A 2 -19.40 -0.13 9.38
CA THR A 2 -19.28 -1.24 8.41
C THR A 2 -19.18 -0.64 7.01
N GLU A 3 -17.99 -0.72 6.41
CA GLU A 3 -17.65 -0.28 5.05
C GLU A 3 -18.36 -1.12 3.97
N ARG A 4 -19.68 -1.02 3.86
CA ARG A 4 -20.44 -1.66 2.77
C ARG A 4 -21.18 -0.64 1.94
N ASP A 5 -20.43 0.29 1.36
CA ASP A 5 -20.91 1.21 0.31
C ASP A 5 -20.28 0.91 -1.06
N PHE A 6 -19.82 -0.31 -1.28
CA PHE A 6 -19.53 -0.78 -2.63
C PHE A 6 -20.77 -1.44 -3.22
N LYS A 7 -21.21 -0.92 -4.37
CA LYS A 7 -22.36 -1.41 -5.14
C LYS A 7 -22.28 -2.93 -5.24
N THR A 8 -23.23 -3.65 -4.65
CA THR A 8 -23.16 -5.11 -4.41
C THR A 8 -23.18 -5.96 -5.67
N ASP A 9 -23.31 -5.34 -6.85
CA ASP A 9 -23.47 -6.00 -8.15
C ASP A 9 -22.38 -5.59 -9.16
N LEU A 10 -21.21 -5.20 -8.67
CA LEU A 10 -20.07 -4.82 -9.50
C LEU A 10 -19.29 -6.07 -9.93
N ARG A 11 -19.15 -6.26 -11.25
CA ARG A 11 -18.33 -7.34 -11.84
C ARG A 11 -17.05 -6.75 -12.40
N PHE A 12 -15.91 -7.24 -11.94
CA PHE A 12 -14.61 -6.83 -12.45
C PHE A 12 -14.10 -7.80 -13.51
N LYS A 13 -13.39 -7.26 -14.51
CA LYS A 13 -12.56 -8.08 -15.41
C LYS A 13 -11.35 -8.59 -14.63
N SER A 14 -10.89 -9.80 -14.93
CA SER A 14 -9.66 -10.34 -14.34
C SER A 14 -8.45 -9.40 -14.55
N SER A 15 -8.37 -8.78 -15.72
CA SER A 15 -7.33 -7.78 -16.02
C SER A 15 -7.42 -6.51 -15.18
N ALA A 16 -8.62 -6.10 -14.76
CA ALA A 16 -8.79 -4.94 -13.89
C ALA A 16 -8.26 -5.23 -12.48
N VAL A 17 -8.48 -6.45 -11.97
CA VAL A 17 -7.93 -6.88 -10.69
C VAL A 17 -6.40 -6.97 -10.76
N ALA A 18 -5.85 -7.52 -11.85
CA ALA A 18 -4.40 -7.58 -12.06
C ALA A 18 -3.76 -6.19 -12.11
N ALA A 19 -4.38 -5.24 -12.83
CA ALA A 19 -3.89 -3.87 -12.90
C ALA A 19 -3.92 -3.15 -11.53
N LEU A 20 -4.96 -3.39 -10.72
CA LEU A 20 -5.03 -2.87 -9.36
C LEU A 20 -3.94 -3.46 -8.47
N GLN A 21 -3.69 -4.77 -8.57
CA GLN A 21 -2.62 -5.42 -7.83
C GLN A 21 -1.25 -4.80 -8.18
N GLU A 22 -0.95 -4.68 -9.47
CA GLU A 22 0.33 -4.10 -9.93
C GLU A 22 0.50 -2.65 -9.47
N ALA A 23 -0.55 -1.83 -9.56
CA ALA A 23 -0.52 -0.45 -9.08
C ALA A 23 -0.30 -0.36 -7.56
N VAL A 24 -0.96 -1.22 -6.78
CA VAL A 24 -0.82 -1.26 -5.32
C VAL A 24 0.57 -1.74 -4.92
N GLU A 25 1.10 -2.78 -5.56
CA GLU A 25 2.45 -3.27 -5.30
C GLU A 25 3.50 -2.20 -5.62
N ALA A 26 3.41 -1.53 -6.77
CA ALA A 26 4.32 -0.44 -7.12
C ALA A 26 4.27 0.72 -6.10
N TYR A 27 3.08 1.08 -5.63
CA TYR A 27 2.91 2.10 -4.59
C TYR A 27 3.54 1.67 -3.26
N LEU A 28 3.26 0.45 -2.80
CA LEU A 28 3.78 -0.06 -1.53
C LEU A 28 5.30 -0.22 -1.55
N VAL A 29 5.87 -0.64 -2.68
CA VAL A 29 7.33 -0.71 -2.86
C VAL A 29 7.96 0.67 -2.67
N GLY A 30 7.47 1.70 -3.37
CA GLY A 30 7.99 3.06 -3.21
C GLY A 30 7.80 3.61 -1.79
N LEU A 31 6.64 3.36 -1.18
CA LEU A 31 6.37 3.77 0.20
C LEU A 31 7.35 3.14 1.20
N PHE A 32 7.64 1.84 1.05
CA PHE A 32 8.58 1.16 1.94
C PHE A 32 10.04 1.55 1.67
N GLU A 33 10.40 1.92 0.45
CA GLU A 33 11.71 2.51 0.15
C GLU A 33 11.91 3.82 0.92
N ASP A 34 10.95 4.74 0.85
CA ASP A 34 10.99 6.00 1.60
C ASP A 34 10.99 5.78 3.12
N THR A 35 10.15 4.88 3.60
CA THR A 35 10.07 4.53 5.03
C THR A 35 11.40 3.95 5.54
N ASN A 36 12.05 3.10 4.74
CA ASN A 36 13.37 2.55 5.05
C ASN A 36 14.44 3.65 5.11
N LEU A 37 14.39 4.65 4.22
CA LEU A 37 15.29 5.81 4.28
C LEU A 37 15.09 6.62 5.57
N CYS A 38 13.84 6.82 6.00
CA CYS A 38 13.52 7.47 7.29
C CYS A 38 14.06 6.67 8.50
N ASP A 39 13.97 5.34 8.46
CA ASP A 39 14.47 4.49 9.55
C ASP A 39 16.01 4.51 9.63
N ILE A 40 16.69 4.48 8.48
CA ILE A 40 18.15 4.67 8.38
C ILE A 40 18.56 6.05 8.88
N HIS A 41 17.81 7.11 8.54
CA HIS A 41 18.04 8.45 9.06
C HIS A 41 17.95 8.50 10.59
N ALA A 42 17.03 7.73 11.17
CA ALA A 42 16.89 7.54 12.62
C ALA A 42 17.91 6.56 13.23
N LYS A 43 18.88 6.05 12.44
CA LYS A 43 19.91 5.06 12.83
C LYS A 43 19.33 3.72 13.30
N ARG A 44 18.25 3.27 12.65
CA ARG A 44 17.59 2.00 12.91
C ARG A 44 17.50 1.18 11.62
N VAL A 45 17.08 -0.08 11.77
CA VAL A 45 16.98 -1.08 10.69
C VAL A 45 15.58 -1.72 10.64
N THR A 46 14.74 -1.44 11.65
CA THR A 46 13.41 -2.02 11.77
C THR A 46 12.40 -0.91 11.58
N ILE A 47 11.74 -0.92 10.42
CA ILE A 47 10.64 -0.02 10.09
C ILE A 47 9.59 -0.05 11.20
N MET A 48 9.19 1.13 11.66
CA MET A 48 8.14 1.31 12.65
C MET A 48 7.03 2.21 12.10
N PRO A 49 5.80 2.14 12.62
CA PRO A 49 4.68 2.97 12.17
C PRO A 49 4.93 4.48 12.24
N LYS A 50 5.92 4.93 13.03
CA LYS A 50 6.32 6.34 13.13
C LYS A 50 7.14 6.83 11.93
N ASP A 51 7.63 5.93 11.09
CA ASP A 51 8.45 6.24 9.91
C ASP A 51 7.59 6.50 8.67
N GLU A 52 6.30 6.16 8.74
CA GLU A 52 5.32 6.28 7.66
C GLU A 52 4.51 7.60 7.71
N ASN A 53 4.78 8.50 8.68
CA ASN A 53 3.96 9.71 8.98
C ASN A 53 4.54 11.03 8.45
#